data_AF-A0A8H4X8H4-F1
#
_entry.id   AF-A0A8H4X8H4-F1
#
_cell.length_a   1.000
_cell.length_b   1.000
_cell.length_c   1.000
_cell.angle_alpha   90.00
_cell.angle_beta   90.00
_cell.angle_gamma   90.00
#
_symmetry.space_group_name_H-M   'P 1'
#
loop_
_entity.id
_entity.type
_entity.pdbx_description
1 polymer ?
#
loop_
_entity_poly.entity_id
_entity_poly.type
_entity_poly.pdbx_seq_one_letter_code
_entity_poly.pdbx_strand_id
1 'polypeptide(L)'
;MATLTDTTVPSADTDVSGLEGVPVETNMSVSGGPYGSFHEPIHESLTLSALISSNSGVSPGTTVKNASNHDWEYIRGAIWNDDPDCQLFNDSLSQNHSYSLGADWYKFYSRGKNEWNPNDLDALRFRNPIGRSHYGDLQFLHCMASNRGEDPDETKEKVMVWMEVMYKLATGEDGINPDMEVSKTKLTKFCPVRSLPPQYLSLAYFLAKTSQFEGLDIRRRALGSMFHVIQDSYAIGHTRRELINEKDKISDDPLKFRQGATDRWGPIINFHTYFGQDGDSHSHYDHSNDGIPDPGNLGNLDQWNSLIGCRDAADKCKELAERKLAGEKWESVRAWLDTEVFALSKNKTASDSTVLCNWPEGSAI
;
A
#
# COMPACT_ATOMS: atom_id res chain seq x y z
N MET A 1 -72.04 -3.81 -38.87
CA MET A 1 -70.75 -3.13 -39.06
C MET A 1 -70.29 -2.67 -37.68
N ALA A 2 -69.38 -3.44 -37.06
CA ALA A 2 -67.98 -3.05 -36.82
C ALA A 2 -67.87 -2.21 -35.52
N THR A 3 -66.99 -2.44 -34.55
CA THR A 3 -65.84 -3.34 -34.37
C THR A 3 -65.44 -3.29 -32.89
N LEU A 4 -64.83 -4.35 -32.38
CA LEU A 4 -64.05 -4.39 -31.13
C LEU A 4 -62.93 -3.34 -31.14
N THR A 5 -62.52 -2.85 -29.96
CA THR A 5 -61.09 -2.78 -29.58
C THR A 5 -60.97 -2.58 -28.06
N ASP A 6 -60.49 -3.65 -27.45
CA ASP A 6 -59.84 -3.73 -26.17
C ASP A 6 -58.57 -2.86 -26.19
N THR A 7 -58.36 -2.02 -25.19
CA THR A 7 -57.10 -1.29 -24.99
C THR A 7 -56.66 -1.50 -23.54
N THR A 8 -56.01 -2.63 -23.33
CA THR A 8 -55.09 -2.85 -22.24
C THR A 8 -53.94 -1.84 -22.35
N VAL A 9 -53.79 -1.01 -21.32
CA VAL A 9 -52.59 -0.19 -21.11
C VAL A 9 -51.47 -1.15 -20.69
N PRO A 10 -50.34 -1.23 -21.41
CA PRO A 10 -49.18 -1.94 -20.89
C PRO A 10 -48.60 -1.12 -19.75
N SER A 11 -48.60 -1.69 -18.54
CA SER A 11 -47.68 -1.30 -17.49
C SER A 11 -46.27 -1.43 -18.07
N ALA A 12 -45.54 -0.32 -18.14
CA ALA A 12 -44.11 -0.37 -18.32
C ALA A 12 -43.50 -0.90 -17.01
N ASP A 13 -43.57 -2.22 -16.82
CA ASP A 13 -42.59 -2.92 -16.00
C ASP A 13 -41.25 -2.77 -16.72
N THR A 14 -40.54 -1.68 -16.41
CA THR A 14 -39.09 -1.72 -16.50
C THR A 14 -38.64 -2.72 -15.46
N ASP A 15 -38.41 -3.93 -15.94
CA ASP A 15 -37.74 -5.01 -15.25
C ASP A 15 -36.37 -4.50 -14.76
N VAL A 16 -36.31 -4.03 -13.51
CA VAL A 16 -35.05 -3.63 -12.84
C VAL A 16 -34.38 -4.84 -12.17
N SER A 17 -34.83 -6.06 -12.44
CA SER A 17 -34.37 -7.27 -11.74
C SER A 17 -33.00 -7.83 -12.22
N GLY A 18 -32.15 -6.99 -12.83
CA GLY A 18 -30.89 -7.42 -13.44
C GLY A 18 -29.63 -6.65 -13.04
N LEU A 19 -29.67 -5.76 -12.04
CA LEU A 19 -28.54 -4.90 -11.66
C LEU A 19 -28.18 -5.00 -10.17
N GLU A 20 -28.12 -6.20 -9.61
CA GLU A 20 -27.46 -6.37 -8.31
C GLU A 20 -25.94 -6.21 -8.51
N GLY A 21 -25.38 -5.09 -8.03
CA GLY A 21 -23.94 -4.88 -8.04
C GLY A 21 -23.23 -5.57 -6.88
N VAL A 22 -21.92 -5.74 -7.04
CA VAL A 22 -21.06 -6.44 -6.10
C VAL A 22 -20.56 -5.43 -5.06
N PRO A 23 -20.76 -5.67 -3.74
CA PRO A 23 -20.09 -4.92 -2.69
C PRO A 23 -18.57 -5.04 -2.83
N VAL A 24 -17.86 -3.93 -2.67
CA VAL A 24 -16.40 -3.92 -2.64
C VAL A 24 -15.94 -3.44 -1.26
N GLU A 25 -15.00 -4.17 -0.67
CA GLU A 25 -14.49 -3.90 0.67
C GLU A 25 -13.12 -3.22 0.61
N THR A 26 -12.78 -2.44 1.63
CA THR A 26 -11.58 -1.61 1.64
C THR A 26 -10.52 -2.17 2.56
N ASN A 27 -9.38 -2.60 2.03
CA ASN A 27 -8.41 -3.39 2.80
C ASN A 27 -7.00 -3.37 2.24
N MET A 28 -6.01 -2.93 3.03
CA MET A 28 -4.60 -3.30 2.87
C MET A 28 -3.91 -3.31 4.24
N SER A 29 -3.97 -4.44 4.95
CA SER A 29 -3.29 -4.66 6.24
C SER A 29 -2.06 -5.56 6.13
N VAL A 30 -1.13 -5.40 7.07
CA VAL A 30 -0.07 -6.38 7.38
C VAL A 30 -0.50 -7.27 8.55
N SER A 31 -0.10 -8.55 8.53
CA SER A 31 -0.29 -9.42 9.70
C SER A 31 0.73 -9.15 10.80
N GLY A 32 0.31 -9.33 12.04
CA GLY A 32 1.16 -9.20 13.22
C GLY A 32 0.70 -10.06 14.40
N GLY A 33 1.34 -9.87 15.55
CA GLY A 33 1.00 -10.58 16.78
C GLY A 33 1.38 -12.06 16.81
N PRO A 34 1.01 -12.78 17.88
CA PRO A 34 1.39 -14.18 18.08
C PRO A 34 0.99 -15.03 16.87
N TYR A 35 1.98 -15.64 16.21
CA TYR A 35 1.77 -16.46 15.01
C TYR A 35 1.14 -15.72 13.81
N GLY A 36 1.19 -14.38 13.77
CA GLY A 36 0.55 -13.60 12.69
C GLY A 36 -0.97 -13.59 12.77
N SER A 37 -1.54 -13.74 13.97
CA SER A 37 -2.99 -13.87 14.17
C SER A 37 -3.75 -12.54 14.26
N PHE A 38 -3.06 -11.41 14.29
CA PHE A 38 -3.68 -10.08 14.22
C PHE A 38 -3.61 -9.55 12.79
N HIS A 39 -4.77 -9.10 12.30
CA HIS A 39 -5.01 -8.60 10.94
C HIS A 39 -4.70 -9.60 9.82
N GLU A 40 -5.36 -9.40 8.68
CA GLU A 40 -5.20 -10.24 7.50
C GLU A 40 -3.91 -9.88 6.73
N PRO A 41 -3.18 -10.86 6.16
CA PRO A 41 -1.90 -10.63 5.49
C PRO A 41 -2.11 -10.12 4.05
N ILE A 42 -2.78 -8.98 3.88
CA ILE A 42 -3.15 -8.46 2.55
C ILE A 42 -1.91 -7.98 1.80
N HIS A 43 -1.02 -7.20 2.42
CA HIS A 43 0.22 -6.74 1.79
C HIS A 43 1.13 -7.90 1.37
N GLU A 44 1.25 -8.90 2.25
CA GLU A 44 2.01 -10.12 1.98
C GLU A 44 1.43 -10.89 0.80
N SER A 45 0.11 -10.96 0.73
CA SER A 45 -0.61 -11.71 -0.30
C SER A 45 -0.61 -10.99 -1.64
N LEU A 46 -0.81 -9.68 -1.67
CA LEU A 46 -0.66 -8.85 -2.87
C LEU A 46 0.78 -8.92 -3.42
N THR A 47 1.77 -8.93 -2.54
CA THR A 47 3.18 -9.11 -2.90
C THR A 47 3.40 -10.46 -3.59
N LEU A 48 2.91 -11.55 -3.01
CA LEU A 48 3.00 -12.87 -3.63
C LEU A 48 2.19 -12.97 -4.91
N SER A 49 0.99 -12.40 -4.98
CA SER A 49 0.17 -12.33 -6.20
C SER A 49 0.92 -11.66 -7.34
N ALA A 50 1.51 -10.49 -7.09
CA ALA A 50 2.31 -9.77 -8.09
C ALA A 50 3.51 -10.61 -8.57
N LEU A 51 4.21 -11.27 -7.64
CA LEU A 51 5.38 -12.09 -7.96
C LEU A 51 5.00 -13.36 -8.74
N ILE A 52 3.98 -14.11 -8.30
CA ILE A 52 3.49 -15.34 -8.95
C ILE A 52 2.95 -15.03 -10.35
N SER A 53 2.22 -13.93 -10.50
CA SER A 53 1.63 -13.51 -11.78
C SER A 53 2.63 -12.81 -12.69
N SER A 54 3.87 -12.59 -12.25
CA SER A 54 5.01 -12.12 -13.04
C SER A 54 5.97 -13.26 -13.36
N ASN A 55 6.95 -13.00 -14.23
CA ASN A 55 8.03 -13.97 -14.51
C ASN A 55 9.15 -13.96 -13.44
N SER A 56 8.83 -13.61 -12.18
CA SER A 56 9.81 -13.45 -11.09
C SER A 56 10.49 -14.74 -10.64
N GLY A 57 9.91 -15.89 -10.99
CA GLY A 57 10.37 -17.21 -10.58
C GLY A 57 9.72 -17.74 -9.29
N VAL A 58 8.78 -16.99 -8.68
CA VAL A 58 7.95 -17.53 -7.60
C VAL A 58 6.95 -18.54 -8.18
N SER A 59 6.94 -19.75 -7.63
CA SER A 59 6.15 -20.85 -8.17
C SER A 59 4.64 -20.60 -8.06
N PRO A 60 3.84 -20.99 -9.06
CA PRO A 60 2.38 -21.07 -8.91
C PRO A 60 1.98 -21.92 -7.70
N GLY A 61 0.94 -21.51 -6.97
CA GLY A 61 0.50 -22.18 -5.74
C GLY A 61 1.31 -21.81 -4.48
N THR A 62 2.25 -20.87 -4.60
CA THR A 62 2.87 -20.24 -3.42
C THR A 62 1.83 -19.40 -2.68
N THR A 63 1.84 -19.52 -1.36
CA THR A 63 0.97 -18.84 -0.39
C THR A 63 1.85 -18.29 0.73
N VAL A 64 1.33 -17.40 1.55
CA VAL A 64 2.06 -16.89 2.73
C VAL A 64 2.53 -18.04 3.64
N LYS A 65 1.76 -19.13 3.73
CA LYS A 65 2.04 -20.29 4.60
C LYS A 65 3.17 -21.20 4.09
N ASN A 66 3.41 -21.25 2.78
CA ASN A 66 4.39 -22.18 2.18
C ASN A 66 5.51 -21.47 1.39
N ALA A 67 5.52 -20.14 1.35
CA ALA A 67 6.57 -19.37 0.72
C ALA A 67 7.94 -19.72 1.29
N SER A 68 8.94 -19.80 0.41
CA SER A 68 10.31 -20.09 0.83
C SER A 68 10.89 -18.91 1.62
N ASN A 69 11.96 -19.13 2.41
CA ASN A 69 12.67 -18.01 3.05
C ASN A 69 13.13 -16.95 2.04
N HIS A 70 13.50 -17.38 0.83
CA HIS A 70 13.91 -16.48 -0.24
C HIS A 70 12.76 -15.59 -0.73
N ASP A 71 11.54 -16.12 -0.84
CA ASP A 71 10.37 -15.35 -1.26
C ASP A 71 9.87 -14.45 -0.13
N TRP A 72 10.03 -14.92 1.12
CA TRP A 72 9.77 -14.13 2.32
C TRP A 72 10.62 -12.87 2.41
N GLU A 73 11.80 -12.78 1.77
CA GLU A 73 12.53 -11.51 1.75
C GLU A 73 11.79 -10.41 0.97
N TYR A 74 10.94 -10.73 -0.01
CA TYR A 74 10.03 -9.74 -0.60
C TYR A 74 8.93 -9.34 0.39
N ILE A 75 8.34 -10.32 1.07
CA ILE A 75 7.28 -10.08 2.07
C ILE A 75 7.79 -9.22 3.23
N ARG A 76 8.99 -9.54 3.73
CA ARG A 76 9.70 -8.74 4.76
C ARG A 76 9.99 -7.33 4.29
N GLY A 77 10.21 -7.15 3.00
CA GLY A 77 10.31 -5.83 2.38
C GLY A 77 8.98 -5.08 2.41
N ALA A 78 7.88 -5.72 2.03
CA ALA A 78 6.57 -5.10 2.05
C ALA A 78 6.21 -4.63 3.45
N ILE A 79 6.34 -5.50 4.45
CA ILE A 79 6.02 -5.18 5.85
C ILE A 79 6.98 -4.13 6.46
N TRP A 80 8.17 -3.91 5.90
CA TRP A 80 9.17 -3.03 6.51
C TRP A 80 8.67 -1.59 6.69
N ASN A 81 7.81 -1.10 5.79
CA ASN A 81 7.28 0.26 5.89
C ASN A 81 6.40 0.45 7.15
N ASP A 82 5.64 -0.58 7.49
CA ASP A 82 4.84 -0.70 8.73
C ASP A 82 5.70 -1.09 9.95
N ASP A 83 6.87 -1.69 9.74
CA ASP A 83 7.77 -2.12 10.82
C ASP A 83 9.23 -1.72 10.57
N PRO A 84 9.52 -0.41 10.51
CA PRO A 84 10.87 0.07 10.17
C PRO A 84 11.90 -0.22 11.27
N ASP A 85 11.46 -0.70 12.44
CA ASP A 85 12.33 -1.14 13.54
C ASP A 85 12.44 -2.67 13.64
N CYS A 86 11.81 -3.44 12.74
CA CYS A 86 11.86 -4.90 12.64
C CYS A 86 11.40 -5.64 13.92
N GLN A 87 10.32 -5.18 14.54
CA GLN A 87 9.76 -5.69 15.78
C GLN A 87 8.61 -6.71 15.61
N LEU A 88 8.03 -6.86 14.41
CA LEU A 88 6.94 -7.80 14.15
C LEU A 88 7.41 -9.25 13.96
N PHE A 89 8.72 -9.50 13.92
CA PHE A 89 9.28 -10.81 13.67
C PHE A 89 10.39 -11.17 14.64
N ASN A 90 10.50 -12.46 14.96
CA ASN A 90 11.64 -13.00 15.67
C ASN A 90 12.83 -13.10 14.73
N ASP A 91 14.01 -12.73 15.21
CA ASP A 91 15.26 -12.96 14.49
C ASP A 91 15.74 -14.40 14.69
N SER A 92 16.19 -15.05 13.63
CA SER A 92 16.63 -16.43 13.62
C SER A 92 17.65 -16.65 12.51
N LEU A 93 18.65 -17.50 12.76
CA LEU A 93 19.69 -17.83 11.77
C LEU A 93 19.11 -18.49 10.51
N SER A 94 18.06 -19.31 10.64
CA SER A 94 17.59 -20.21 9.58
C SER A 94 16.19 -19.93 9.04
N GLN A 95 15.44 -18.99 9.64
CA GLN A 95 14.07 -18.66 9.24
C GLN A 95 13.83 -17.15 9.37
N ASN A 96 13.07 -16.58 8.45
CA ASN A 96 12.75 -15.14 8.42
C ASN A 96 11.23 -14.83 8.48
N HIS A 97 10.40 -15.86 8.66
CA HIS A 97 8.94 -15.80 8.60
C HIS A 97 8.25 -16.08 9.95
N SER A 98 9.00 -16.01 11.05
CA SER A 98 8.46 -16.23 12.40
C SER A 98 7.98 -14.91 13.00
N TYR A 99 6.67 -14.73 13.12
CA TYR A 99 6.08 -13.56 13.78
C TYR A 99 6.41 -13.51 15.27
N SER A 100 6.72 -12.32 15.78
CA SER A 100 6.90 -12.04 17.21
C SER A 100 5.53 -11.88 17.90
N LEU A 101 5.53 -11.54 19.19
CA LEU A 101 4.28 -11.15 19.87
C LEU A 101 3.74 -9.78 19.42
N GLY A 102 4.54 -8.97 18.73
CA GLY A 102 4.18 -7.60 18.32
C GLY A 102 4.05 -6.59 19.47
N ALA A 103 4.36 -6.97 20.72
CA ALA A 103 4.15 -6.11 21.89
C ALA A 103 5.03 -4.86 21.89
N ASP A 104 6.29 -4.98 21.49
CA ASP A 104 7.18 -3.82 21.34
C ASP A 104 6.70 -2.91 20.21
N TRP A 105 6.30 -3.49 19.07
CA TRP A 105 5.77 -2.73 17.94
C TRP A 105 4.56 -1.91 18.38
N TYR A 106 3.57 -2.54 19.02
CA TYR A 106 2.36 -1.89 19.49
C TYR A 106 2.65 -0.77 20.49
N LYS A 107 3.62 -0.98 21.38
CA LYS A 107 4.07 0.02 22.34
C LYS A 107 4.65 1.25 21.64
N PHE A 108 5.51 1.07 20.64
CA PHE A 108 6.13 2.17 19.91
C PHE A 108 5.16 2.86 18.96
N TYR A 109 4.27 2.11 18.31
CA TYR A 109 3.15 2.62 17.53
C TYR A 109 2.25 3.53 18.39
N SER A 110 1.73 3.01 19.50
CA SER A 110 0.85 3.75 20.42
C SER A 110 1.53 4.99 21.01
N ARG A 111 2.83 4.90 21.30
CA ARG A 111 3.63 6.04 21.76
C ARG A 111 3.78 7.10 20.67
N GLY A 112 3.97 6.68 19.41
CA GLY A 112 4.09 7.55 18.24
C GLY A 112 2.92 8.52 18.08
N LYS A 113 1.69 8.04 18.30
CA LYS A 113 0.47 8.87 18.29
C LYS A 113 0.57 10.11 19.17
N ASN A 114 1.16 9.98 20.35
CA ASN A 114 1.35 11.09 21.28
C ASN A 114 2.57 11.94 20.90
N GLU A 115 3.70 11.30 20.56
CA GLU A 115 4.96 11.99 20.20
C GLU A 115 4.83 12.90 18.97
N TRP A 116 3.94 12.56 18.06
CA TRP A 116 3.65 13.27 16.81
C TRP A 116 2.37 14.11 16.86
N ASN A 117 1.79 14.32 18.05
CA ASN A 117 0.69 15.27 18.20
C ASN A 117 1.20 16.70 17.88
N PRO A 118 0.66 17.39 16.86
CA PRO A 118 1.12 18.72 16.46
C PRO A 118 0.86 19.78 17.54
N ASN A 119 -0.03 19.51 18.50
CA ASN A 119 -0.28 20.40 19.63
C ASN A 119 0.70 20.17 20.81
N ASP A 120 1.46 19.07 20.80
CA ASP A 120 2.38 18.69 21.90
C ASP A 120 3.54 17.83 21.37
N LEU A 121 4.40 18.44 20.54
CA LEU A 121 5.49 17.72 19.88
C LEU A 121 6.63 17.35 20.84
N ASP A 122 6.90 16.04 20.98
CA ASP A 122 8.04 15.54 21.76
C ASP A 122 9.35 15.65 20.94
N ALA A 123 10.44 16.13 21.55
CA ALA A 123 11.77 16.16 20.94
C ALA A 123 12.34 14.76 20.64
N LEU A 124 11.87 13.72 21.34
CA LEU A 124 12.28 12.32 21.16
C LEU A 124 11.55 11.61 20.02
N ARG A 125 10.54 12.23 19.39
CA ARG A 125 9.73 11.63 18.32
C ARG A 125 10.54 11.05 17.14
N PHE A 126 11.70 11.65 16.84
CA PHE A 126 12.59 11.16 15.79
C PHE A 126 13.31 9.85 16.13
N ARG A 127 13.28 9.41 17.40
CA ARG A 127 13.89 8.16 17.87
C ARG A 127 12.94 6.96 17.84
N ASN A 128 11.72 7.16 17.34
CA ASN A 128 10.71 6.13 17.22
C ASN A 128 10.40 5.90 15.73
N PRO A 129 11.12 5.01 15.02
CA PRO A 129 10.93 4.80 13.59
C PRO A 129 9.49 4.42 13.22
N ILE A 130 8.84 3.60 14.04
CA ILE A 130 7.43 3.19 13.86
C ILE A 130 6.52 4.42 13.97
N GLY A 131 6.73 5.27 14.99
CA GLY A 131 5.99 6.53 15.11
C GLY A 131 6.21 7.48 13.93
N ARG A 132 7.44 7.53 13.39
CA ARG A 132 7.77 8.35 12.22
C ARG A 132 7.05 7.90 10.96
N SER A 133 6.96 6.59 10.70
CA SER A 133 6.29 6.06 9.51
C SER A 133 4.77 6.24 9.60
N HIS A 134 4.13 5.98 10.75
CA HIS A 134 2.66 6.03 10.83
C HIS A 134 2.10 7.42 11.14
N TYR A 135 2.81 8.24 11.92
CA TYR A 135 2.27 9.52 12.43
C TYR A 135 3.09 10.73 12.01
N GLY A 136 4.26 10.53 11.42
CA GLY A 136 5.30 11.55 11.37
C GLY A 136 5.85 11.86 10.00
N ASP A 137 7.13 12.22 10.01
CA ASP A 137 7.89 12.72 8.87
C ASP A 137 8.24 11.65 7.81
N LEU A 138 7.90 10.39 8.07
CA LEU A 138 8.07 9.27 7.13
C LEU A 138 6.74 8.70 6.62
N GLN A 139 5.60 9.38 6.84
CA GLN A 139 4.28 8.96 6.32
C GLN A 139 4.23 8.72 4.80
N PHE A 140 5.14 9.31 4.03
CA PHE A 140 5.25 9.02 2.59
C PHE A 140 5.58 7.54 2.30
N LEU A 141 6.10 6.79 3.28
CA LEU A 141 6.30 5.33 3.18
C LEU A 141 4.97 4.58 3.04
N HIS A 142 3.87 5.19 3.46
CA HIS A 142 2.51 4.69 3.25
C HIS A 142 1.76 5.50 2.20
N CYS A 143 2.48 6.17 1.29
CA CYS A 143 1.89 7.10 0.34
C CYS A 143 1.00 8.17 1.01
N MET A 144 1.36 8.64 2.21
CA MET A 144 0.62 9.69 2.93
C MET A 144 1.47 10.95 3.08
N ALA A 145 0.79 12.09 3.17
CA ALA A 145 1.43 13.36 3.50
C ALA A 145 1.76 13.41 5.01
N SER A 146 2.86 14.07 5.36
CA SER A 146 3.26 14.20 6.77
C SER A 146 2.49 15.27 7.54
N ASN A 147 1.95 16.26 6.83
CA ASN A 147 1.28 17.41 7.42
C ASN A 147 -0.02 17.70 6.69
N ARG A 148 -1.03 18.22 7.40
CA ARG A 148 -2.26 18.73 6.81
C ARG A 148 -1.98 19.95 5.92
N GLY A 149 -2.57 19.98 4.74
CA GLY A 149 -2.32 21.02 3.75
C GLY A 149 -0.98 20.93 3.04
N GLU A 150 -0.25 19.80 3.16
CA GLU A 150 0.96 19.53 2.39
C GLU A 150 0.60 19.47 0.88
N ASP A 151 1.43 20.09 0.05
CA ASP A 151 1.25 20.07 -1.39
C ASP A 151 1.48 18.63 -1.89
N PRO A 152 0.58 18.04 -2.70
CA PRO A 152 0.77 16.70 -3.25
C PRO A 152 2.09 16.53 -4.04
N ASP A 153 2.63 17.59 -4.65
CA ASP A 153 3.95 17.51 -5.28
C ASP A 153 5.06 17.22 -4.27
N GLU A 154 4.98 17.76 -3.05
CA GLU A 154 5.96 17.54 -1.98
C GLU A 154 5.92 16.09 -1.48
N THR A 155 4.72 15.55 -1.22
CA THR A 155 4.58 14.14 -0.81
C THR A 155 5.08 13.20 -1.90
N LYS A 156 4.70 13.47 -3.15
CA LYS A 156 5.17 12.70 -4.30
C LYS A 156 6.69 12.76 -4.46
N GLU A 157 7.34 13.92 -4.25
CA GLU A 157 8.80 14.00 -4.30
C GLU A 157 9.44 13.04 -3.28
N LYS A 158 8.91 12.99 -2.06
CA LYS A 158 9.43 12.10 -1.01
C LYS A 158 9.26 10.62 -1.40
N VAL A 159 8.08 10.25 -1.91
CA VAL A 159 7.80 8.92 -2.47
C VAL A 159 8.83 8.57 -3.56
N MET A 160 9.02 9.45 -4.54
CA MET A 160 9.91 9.18 -5.67
C MET A 160 11.38 9.05 -5.25
N VAL A 161 11.83 9.77 -4.22
CA VAL A 161 13.17 9.61 -3.64
C VAL A 161 13.34 8.23 -3.01
N TRP A 162 12.33 7.73 -2.28
CA TRP A 162 12.34 6.39 -1.71
C TRP A 162 12.40 5.33 -2.81
N MET A 163 11.50 5.42 -3.78
CA MET A 163 11.43 4.50 -4.92
C MET A 163 12.74 4.44 -5.70
N GLU A 164 13.42 5.59 -5.88
CA GLU A 164 14.71 5.64 -6.55
C GLU A 164 15.76 4.80 -5.83
N VAL A 165 15.95 5.04 -4.53
CA VAL A 165 17.03 4.38 -3.79
C VAL A 165 16.72 2.89 -3.63
N MET A 166 15.47 2.52 -3.37
CA MET A 166 15.06 1.12 -3.27
C MET A 166 15.22 0.39 -4.60
N TYR A 167 14.83 1.00 -5.73
CA TYR A 167 15.00 0.38 -7.04
C TYR A 167 16.48 0.17 -7.38
N LYS A 168 17.31 1.20 -7.18
CA LYS A 168 18.75 1.12 -7.42
C LYS A 168 19.42 0.09 -6.49
N LEU A 169 18.96 -0.04 -5.25
CA LEU A 169 19.40 -1.10 -4.34
C LEU A 169 18.99 -2.49 -4.85
N ALA A 170 17.73 -2.65 -5.28
CA ALA A 170 17.21 -3.91 -5.80
C ALA A 170 17.93 -4.38 -7.07
N THR A 171 18.38 -3.45 -7.92
CA THR A 171 19.05 -3.75 -9.21
C THR A 171 20.58 -3.66 -9.16
N GLY A 172 21.15 -2.97 -8.16
CA GLY A 172 22.58 -2.64 -8.11
C GLY A 172 22.99 -1.49 -9.02
N GLU A 173 22.01 -0.76 -9.57
CA GLU A 173 22.26 0.40 -10.41
C GLU A 173 22.99 1.50 -9.63
N ASP A 174 23.83 2.26 -10.34
CA ASP A 174 24.72 3.29 -9.78
C ASP A 174 25.67 2.81 -8.66
N GLY A 175 25.88 1.49 -8.54
CA GLY A 175 26.70 0.90 -7.49
C GLY A 175 26.03 0.94 -6.11
N ILE A 176 24.73 1.27 -6.02
CA ILE A 176 23.96 1.17 -4.78
C ILE A 176 23.92 -0.30 -4.36
N ASN A 177 24.33 -0.57 -3.12
CA ASN A 177 24.47 -1.92 -2.58
C ASN A 177 24.19 -1.93 -1.07
N PRO A 178 23.93 -3.11 -0.47
CA PRO A 178 23.52 -3.22 0.93
C PRO A 178 24.48 -2.57 1.95
N ASP A 179 25.78 -2.53 1.67
CA ASP A 179 26.80 -1.98 2.57
C ASP A 179 26.93 -0.46 2.49
N MET A 180 26.26 0.17 1.51
CA MET A 180 26.30 1.61 1.32
C MET A 180 25.65 2.32 2.52
N GLU A 181 26.35 3.30 3.08
CA GLU A 181 25.80 4.20 4.10
C GLU A 181 24.63 5.03 3.53
N VAL A 182 23.58 5.17 4.32
CA VAL A 182 22.39 5.97 3.97
C VAL A 182 22.76 7.42 3.64
N SER A 183 23.77 7.98 4.31
CA SER A 183 24.35 9.31 4.10
C SER A 183 24.87 9.54 2.67
N LYS A 184 25.21 8.46 1.95
CA LYS A 184 25.71 8.48 0.56
C LYS A 184 24.59 8.33 -0.47
N THR A 185 23.35 8.23 -0.01
CA THR A 185 22.15 8.11 -0.85
C THR A 185 21.25 9.33 -0.69
N LYS A 186 20.22 9.43 -1.53
CA LYS A 186 19.20 10.48 -1.39
C LYS A 186 18.37 10.33 -0.11
N LEU A 187 18.36 9.17 0.55
CA LEU A 187 17.62 8.94 1.81
C LEU A 187 18.16 9.76 2.99
N THR A 188 19.37 10.32 2.87
CA THR A 188 19.93 11.24 3.88
C THR A 188 18.97 12.37 4.26
N LYS A 189 18.15 12.84 3.30
CA LYS A 189 17.15 13.90 3.55
C LYS A 189 16.07 13.50 4.57
N PHE A 190 15.85 12.19 4.76
CA PHE A 190 14.88 11.62 5.70
C PHE A 190 15.50 11.24 7.04
N CYS A 191 16.76 11.59 7.28
CA CYS A 191 17.49 11.23 8.49
C CYS A 191 17.92 12.50 9.25
N PRO A 192 16.99 13.22 9.88
CA PRO A 192 17.35 14.40 10.66
C PRO A 192 18.27 14.03 11.82
N VAL A 193 18.94 15.04 12.39
CA VAL A 193 19.90 14.85 13.49
C VAL A 193 19.25 14.04 14.64
N ARG A 194 19.92 12.96 15.05
CA ARG A 194 19.48 12.02 16.11
C ARG A 194 18.25 11.18 15.78
N SER A 195 17.81 11.15 14.51
CA SER A 195 16.77 10.21 14.09
C SER A 195 17.23 8.77 14.15
N LEU A 196 16.28 7.85 14.31
CA LEU A 196 16.48 6.43 14.04
C LEU A 196 15.74 6.01 12.76
N PRO A 197 16.32 5.07 12.00
CA PRO A 197 17.74 4.69 12.03
C PRO A 197 18.64 5.88 11.61
N PRO A 198 19.90 5.95 12.09
CA PRO A 198 20.80 7.06 11.78
C PRO A 198 21.44 6.94 10.38
N GLN A 199 21.70 8.07 9.74
CA GLN A 199 22.22 8.14 8.36
C GLN A 199 23.61 7.50 8.13
N TYR A 200 24.42 7.30 9.18
CA TYR A 200 25.77 6.73 9.04
C TYR A 200 25.78 5.20 9.05
N LEU A 201 24.61 4.56 9.14
CA LEU A 201 24.49 3.10 9.02
C LEU A 201 24.17 2.70 7.58
N SER A 202 24.39 1.42 7.27
CA SER A 202 24.20 0.87 5.93
C SER A 202 22.72 0.69 5.56
N LEU A 203 22.43 0.57 4.27
CA LEU A 203 21.11 0.20 3.76
C LEU A 203 20.66 -1.18 4.29
N ALA A 204 21.59 -2.11 4.50
CA ALA A 204 21.30 -3.39 5.17
C ALA A 204 20.81 -3.19 6.61
N TYR A 205 21.46 -2.33 7.39
CA TYR A 205 20.96 -2.00 8.73
C TYR A 205 19.60 -1.29 8.67
N PHE A 206 19.40 -0.44 7.68
CA PHE A 206 18.14 0.27 7.50
C PHE A 206 16.97 -0.71 7.32
N LEU A 207 17.12 -1.71 6.43
CA LEU A 207 16.06 -2.65 6.03
C LEU A 207 16.00 -3.95 6.86
N ALA A 208 17.01 -4.22 7.70
CA ALA A 208 17.10 -5.47 8.46
C ALA A 208 17.76 -5.34 9.85
N LYS A 209 18.12 -4.12 10.27
CA LYS A 209 18.78 -3.85 11.55
C LYS A 209 20.03 -4.73 11.71
N THR A 210 20.10 -5.52 12.77
CA THR A 210 21.19 -6.46 13.03
C THR A 210 20.74 -7.91 12.87
N SER A 211 19.79 -8.16 11.97
CA SER A 211 19.26 -9.50 11.66
C SER A 211 20.39 -10.50 11.46
N GLN A 212 20.28 -11.66 12.12
CA GLN A 212 21.24 -12.75 12.04
C GLN A 212 20.90 -13.77 10.95
N PHE A 213 19.72 -13.66 10.33
CA PHE A 213 19.29 -14.56 9.26
C PHE A 213 20.34 -14.74 8.15
N GLU A 214 20.82 -15.97 7.95
CA GLU A 214 21.91 -16.28 7.02
C GLU A 214 21.53 -16.08 5.55
N GLY A 215 20.24 -16.19 5.23
CA GLY A 215 19.69 -16.02 3.88
C GLY A 215 19.24 -14.60 3.55
N LEU A 216 19.67 -13.59 4.31
CA LEU A 216 19.24 -12.20 4.17
C LEU A 216 19.47 -11.67 2.76
N ASP A 217 18.41 -11.17 2.12
CA ASP A 217 18.45 -10.61 0.77
C ASP A 217 17.85 -9.20 0.77
N ILE A 218 18.71 -8.23 1.08
CA ILE A 218 18.36 -6.81 1.14
C ILE A 218 17.83 -6.29 -0.20
N ARG A 219 18.23 -6.89 -1.34
CA ARG A 219 17.77 -6.47 -2.66
C ARG A 219 16.31 -6.87 -2.89
N ARG A 220 15.90 -8.04 -2.39
CA ARG A 220 14.49 -8.47 -2.38
C ARG A 220 13.66 -7.64 -1.41
N ARG A 221 14.17 -7.36 -0.21
CA ARG A 221 13.49 -6.46 0.74
C ARG A 221 13.27 -5.07 0.15
N ALA A 222 14.25 -4.53 -0.55
CA ALA A 222 14.10 -3.24 -1.23
C ALA A 222 12.96 -3.26 -2.25
N LEU A 223 12.84 -4.31 -3.07
CA LEU A 223 11.72 -4.44 -4.01
C LEU A 223 10.37 -4.62 -3.30
N GLY A 224 10.33 -5.41 -2.22
CA GLY A 224 9.13 -5.56 -1.41
C GLY A 224 8.66 -4.24 -0.81
N SER A 225 9.58 -3.42 -0.30
CA SER A 225 9.24 -2.09 0.24
C SER A 225 8.67 -1.16 -0.83
N MET A 226 9.11 -1.30 -2.09
CA MET A 226 8.48 -0.58 -3.21
C MET A 226 7.05 -1.07 -3.47
N PHE A 227 6.78 -2.37 -3.35
CA PHE A 227 5.43 -2.91 -3.49
C PHE A 227 4.50 -2.35 -2.43
N HIS A 228 4.96 -2.21 -1.19
CA HIS A 228 4.18 -1.59 -0.12
C HIS A 228 3.71 -0.19 -0.48
N VAL A 229 4.63 0.68 -0.91
CA VAL A 229 4.29 2.07 -1.28
C VAL A 229 3.30 2.10 -2.45
N ILE A 230 3.44 1.19 -3.42
CA ILE A 230 2.49 1.06 -4.53
C ILE A 230 1.12 0.61 -4.00
N GLN A 231 1.07 -0.40 -3.13
CA GLN A 231 -0.15 -0.91 -2.53
C GLN A 231 -0.90 0.19 -1.78
N ASP A 232 -0.25 0.85 -0.81
CA ASP A 232 -0.85 1.94 -0.03
C ASP A 232 -1.31 3.09 -0.91
N SER A 233 -0.63 3.33 -2.02
CA SER A 233 -1.07 4.35 -2.96
C SER A 233 -2.44 4.06 -3.57
N TYR A 234 -2.95 2.83 -3.54
CA TYR A 234 -4.31 2.48 -3.98
C TYR A 234 -5.27 2.22 -2.81
N ALA A 235 -4.79 2.27 -1.56
CA ALA A 235 -5.63 2.19 -0.38
C ALA A 235 -6.36 3.53 -0.15
N ILE A 236 -7.68 3.49 -0.06
CA ILE A 236 -8.51 4.71 0.09
C ILE A 236 -8.27 5.43 1.43
N GLY A 237 -7.82 4.70 2.46
CA GLY A 237 -7.39 5.29 3.75
C GLY A 237 -6.17 6.20 3.63
N HIS A 238 -5.36 5.99 2.59
CA HIS A 238 -4.05 6.61 2.41
C HIS A 238 -4.05 7.67 1.32
N THR A 239 -4.78 7.44 0.22
CA THR A 239 -4.90 8.41 -0.87
C THR A 239 -6.31 8.48 -1.43
N ARG A 240 -6.66 9.65 -1.98
CA ARG A 240 -7.82 9.79 -2.87
C ARG A 240 -7.36 9.79 -4.31
N ARG A 241 -7.99 8.97 -5.15
CA ARG A 241 -7.75 8.90 -6.60
C ARG A 241 -9.00 9.20 -7.40
N GLU A 242 -8.81 9.53 -8.68
CA GLU A 242 -9.91 9.59 -9.65
C GLU A 242 -10.42 8.19 -9.96
N LEU A 243 -11.72 7.94 -9.83
CA LEU A 243 -12.33 6.68 -10.29
C LEU A 243 -12.49 6.73 -11.82
N ILE A 244 -11.77 5.88 -12.54
CA ILE A 244 -11.74 5.87 -14.02
C ILE A 244 -13.06 5.34 -14.58
N ASN A 245 -13.60 4.30 -13.96
CA ASN A 245 -14.81 3.62 -14.41
C ASN A 245 -16.04 4.03 -13.59
N GLU A 246 -16.21 5.33 -13.35
CA GLU A 246 -17.37 5.92 -12.65
C GLU A 246 -18.72 5.40 -13.18
N LYS A 247 -18.81 5.10 -14.48
CA LYS A 247 -20.02 4.58 -15.13
C LYS A 247 -20.43 3.18 -14.65
N ASP A 248 -19.50 2.42 -14.09
CA ASP A 248 -19.75 1.09 -13.57
C ASP A 248 -20.05 1.11 -12.06
N LYS A 249 -19.82 2.24 -11.38
CA LYS A 249 -20.25 2.45 -10.00
C LYS A 249 -21.78 2.59 -9.95
N ILE A 250 -22.40 1.92 -8.98
CA ILE A 250 -23.86 1.95 -8.78
C ILE A 250 -24.28 2.44 -7.38
N SER A 251 -23.36 2.52 -6.43
CA SER A 251 -23.56 3.05 -5.07
C SER A 251 -22.26 3.61 -4.54
N ASP A 252 -22.33 4.71 -3.78
CA ASP A 252 -21.19 5.31 -3.08
C ASP A 252 -21.00 4.75 -1.66
N ASP A 253 -22.08 4.31 -1.01
CA ASP A 253 -22.04 3.79 0.37
C ASP A 253 -23.03 2.63 0.62
N PRO A 254 -22.55 1.38 0.78
CA PRO A 254 -21.17 0.97 0.52
C PRO A 254 -20.87 1.11 -0.98
N LEU A 255 -19.59 1.26 -1.32
CA LEU A 255 -19.15 1.33 -2.70
C LEU A 255 -19.51 0.02 -3.43
N LYS A 256 -20.25 0.14 -4.54
CA LYS A 256 -20.67 -1.00 -5.36
C LYS A 256 -20.43 -0.73 -6.83
N PHE A 257 -20.03 -1.78 -7.53
CA PHE A 257 -19.89 -1.77 -8.98
C PHE A 257 -20.86 -2.76 -9.62
N ARG A 258 -21.19 -2.53 -10.89
CA ARG A 258 -21.95 -3.49 -11.70
C ARG A 258 -21.28 -4.86 -11.66
N GLN A 259 -22.09 -5.91 -11.73
CA GLN A 259 -21.57 -7.27 -11.78
C GLN A 259 -20.54 -7.43 -12.90
N GLY A 260 -19.38 -8.00 -12.55
CA GLY A 260 -18.26 -8.22 -13.48
C GLY A 260 -17.38 -6.99 -13.74
N ALA A 261 -17.70 -5.82 -13.17
CA ALA A 261 -16.81 -4.67 -13.16
C ALA A 261 -15.95 -4.66 -11.88
N THR A 262 -14.68 -4.29 -12.04
CA THR A 262 -13.73 -4.04 -10.94
C THR A 262 -13.49 -2.53 -10.88
N ASP A 263 -13.31 -1.98 -9.69
CA ASP A 263 -12.89 -0.60 -9.50
C ASP A 263 -11.53 -0.32 -10.17
N ARG A 264 -11.42 0.81 -10.88
CA ARG A 264 -10.18 1.22 -11.56
C ARG A 264 -9.83 2.65 -11.20
N TRP A 265 -8.64 2.86 -10.66
CA TRP A 265 -8.21 4.13 -10.11
C TRP A 265 -7.12 4.79 -10.95
N GLY A 266 -7.31 6.08 -11.19
CA GLY A 266 -6.45 6.93 -11.98
C GLY A 266 -5.49 7.76 -11.12
N PRO A 267 -5.15 8.97 -11.59
CA PRO A 267 -4.26 9.87 -10.87
C PRO A 267 -4.72 10.20 -9.45
N ILE A 268 -3.76 10.44 -8.57
CA ILE A 268 -3.94 10.84 -7.18
C ILE A 268 -4.44 12.28 -7.13
N ILE A 269 -5.56 12.49 -6.45
CA ILE A 269 -6.15 13.80 -6.17
C ILE A 269 -5.49 14.38 -4.91
N ASN A 270 -5.37 13.60 -3.84
CA ASN A 270 -4.61 14.00 -2.66
C ASN A 270 -4.01 12.79 -1.94
N PHE A 271 -2.95 13.06 -1.18
CA PHE A 271 -2.42 12.14 -0.18
C PHE A 271 -3.06 12.52 1.15
N HIS A 272 -3.63 11.56 1.85
CA HIS A 272 -4.20 11.83 3.16
C HIS A 272 -3.09 12.02 4.21
N THR A 273 -3.49 12.53 5.37
CA THR A 273 -2.65 12.71 6.55
C THR A 273 -3.25 11.92 7.68
N TYR A 274 -2.43 11.15 8.39
CA TYR A 274 -2.91 10.34 9.50
C TYR A 274 -3.45 11.23 10.63
N PHE A 275 -2.74 12.32 10.95
CA PHE A 275 -3.15 13.18 12.05
C PHE A 275 -4.50 13.86 11.77
N GLY A 276 -5.48 13.58 12.62
CA GLY A 276 -6.84 14.10 12.49
C GLY A 276 -7.75 13.26 11.58
N GLN A 277 -7.29 12.09 11.11
CA GLN A 277 -8.19 11.09 10.57
C GLN A 277 -9.05 10.52 11.69
N ASP A 278 -10.30 10.22 11.37
CA ASP A 278 -11.12 9.38 12.23
C ASP A 278 -10.50 7.97 12.28
N GLY A 279 -10.10 7.55 13.47
CA GLY A 279 -9.41 6.27 13.67
C GLY A 279 -10.29 5.06 13.35
N ASP A 280 -11.60 5.19 13.55
CA ASP A 280 -12.55 4.12 13.22
C ASP A 280 -12.67 3.99 11.69
N SER A 281 -12.84 5.11 10.98
CA SER A 281 -12.81 5.14 9.51
C SER A 281 -11.47 4.61 8.97
N HIS A 282 -10.33 5.14 9.43
CA HIS A 282 -9.00 4.69 9.00
C HIS A 282 -8.80 3.18 9.22
N SER A 283 -9.14 2.65 10.39
CA SER A 283 -9.06 1.21 10.66
C SER A 283 -10.01 0.37 9.80
N HIS A 284 -11.20 0.89 9.46
CA HIS A 284 -12.14 0.18 8.58
C HIS A 284 -11.63 0.09 7.13
N TYR A 285 -10.89 1.11 6.69
CA TYR A 285 -10.33 1.22 5.34
C TYR A 285 -8.97 0.51 5.17
N ASP A 286 -8.33 0.16 6.29
CA ASP A 286 -7.03 -0.52 6.35
C ASP A 286 -7.06 -1.93 6.97
N HIS A 287 -8.08 -2.31 7.75
CA HIS A 287 -8.16 -3.59 8.46
C HIS A 287 -9.55 -4.25 8.32
N SER A 288 -9.62 -5.38 7.63
CA SER A 288 -10.85 -6.19 7.55
C SER A 288 -10.89 -7.33 8.56
N ASN A 289 -12.12 -7.69 8.94
CA ASN A 289 -12.44 -8.93 9.63
C ASN A 289 -12.75 -10.09 8.66
N ASP A 290 -13.02 -9.77 7.39
CA ASP A 290 -13.25 -10.66 6.26
C ASP A 290 -11.91 -10.93 5.55
N GLY A 291 -11.47 -12.20 5.61
CA GLY A 291 -10.16 -12.63 5.15
C GLY A 291 -9.93 -12.52 3.64
N ILE A 292 -8.71 -12.82 3.21
CA ILE A 292 -8.38 -12.94 1.77
C ILE A 292 -9.39 -13.90 1.10
N PRO A 293 -9.99 -13.56 -0.06
CA PRO A 293 -11.04 -14.38 -0.66
C PRO A 293 -10.60 -15.81 -1.04
N ASP A 294 -9.39 -15.98 -1.59
CA ASP A 294 -8.83 -17.30 -1.94
C ASP A 294 -7.31 -17.37 -1.60
N PRO A 295 -6.96 -17.49 -0.30
CA PRO A 295 -5.56 -17.45 0.16
C PRO A 295 -4.76 -18.68 -0.31
N GLY A 296 -5.42 -19.70 -0.85
CA GLY A 296 -4.80 -20.88 -1.46
C GLY A 296 -4.35 -20.67 -2.91
N ASN A 297 -4.80 -19.60 -3.56
CA ASN A 297 -4.58 -19.36 -4.98
C ASN A 297 -4.20 -17.90 -5.28
N LEU A 298 -3.09 -17.43 -4.71
CA LEU A 298 -2.64 -16.06 -4.90
C LEU A 298 -2.28 -15.69 -6.35
N GLY A 299 -2.11 -16.68 -7.24
CA GLY A 299 -1.93 -16.42 -8.68
C GLY A 299 -3.22 -15.96 -9.39
N ASN A 300 -4.39 -16.15 -8.78
CA ASN A 300 -5.66 -15.66 -9.29
C ASN A 300 -5.85 -14.18 -8.94
N LEU A 301 -5.51 -13.28 -9.86
CA LEU A 301 -5.67 -11.84 -9.61
C LEU A 301 -7.13 -11.38 -9.55
N ASP A 302 -8.08 -12.17 -10.07
CA ASP A 302 -9.50 -11.79 -10.04
C ASP A 302 -10.09 -11.84 -8.63
N GLN A 303 -9.43 -12.53 -7.69
CA GLN A 303 -9.84 -12.52 -6.28
C GLN A 303 -9.77 -11.11 -5.66
N TRP A 304 -8.90 -10.25 -6.20
CA TRP A 304 -8.72 -8.89 -5.72
C TRP A 304 -9.80 -7.93 -6.24
N ASN A 305 -10.67 -8.38 -7.15
CA ASN A 305 -11.67 -7.52 -7.78
C ASN A 305 -12.79 -7.08 -6.81
N SER A 306 -12.95 -7.76 -5.67
CA SER A 306 -13.90 -7.39 -4.61
C SER A 306 -13.26 -6.57 -3.50
N LEU A 307 -11.97 -6.23 -3.61
CA LEU A 307 -11.23 -5.44 -2.64
C LEU A 307 -10.74 -4.15 -3.30
N ILE A 308 -11.19 -3.01 -2.78
CA ILE A 308 -10.97 -1.67 -3.34
C ILE A 308 -9.48 -1.40 -3.45
N GLY A 309 -9.04 -1.04 -4.66
CA GLY A 309 -7.66 -0.70 -4.99
C GLY A 309 -6.73 -1.90 -5.11
N CYS A 310 -7.05 -3.06 -4.51
CA CYS A 310 -6.20 -4.24 -4.48
C CYS A 310 -5.87 -4.76 -5.87
N ARG A 311 -6.82 -4.72 -6.81
CA ARG A 311 -6.55 -5.16 -8.18
C ARG A 311 -5.51 -4.29 -8.89
N ASP A 312 -5.68 -2.96 -8.85
CA ASP A 312 -4.71 -2.05 -9.45
C ASP A 312 -3.36 -2.12 -8.74
N ALA A 313 -3.33 -2.24 -7.41
CA ALA A 313 -2.11 -2.46 -6.64
C ALA A 313 -1.36 -3.73 -7.09
N ALA A 314 -2.06 -4.87 -7.21
CA ALA A 314 -1.47 -6.12 -7.67
C ALA A 314 -0.92 -5.99 -9.11
N ASP A 315 -1.69 -5.39 -10.01
CA ASP A 315 -1.30 -5.17 -11.41
C ASP A 315 -0.05 -4.27 -11.50
N LYS A 316 0.02 -3.17 -10.73
CA LYS A 316 1.19 -2.27 -10.72
C LYS A 316 2.42 -2.88 -10.06
N CYS A 317 2.26 -3.64 -8.98
CA CYS A 317 3.38 -4.39 -8.38
C CYS A 317 3.92 -5.46 -9.34
N LYS A 318 3.03 -6.16 -10.05
CA LYS A 318 3.40 -7.10 -11.10
C LYS A 318 4.22 -6.40 -12.19
N GLU A 319 3.73 -5.25 -12.68
CA GLU A 319 4.43 -4.49 -13.72
C GLU A 319 5.82 -4.04 -13.24
N LEU A 320 5.97 -3.56 -12.00
CA LEU A 320 7.29 -3.24 -11.43
C LEU A 320 8.22 -4.46 -11.40
N ALA A 321 7.71 -5.63 -11.01
CA ALA A 321 8.48 -6.87 -11.03
C ALA A 321 8.96 -7.23 -12.44
N GLU A 322 8.07 -7.12 -13.44
CA GLU A 322 8.39 -7.37 -14.85
C GLU A 322 9.43 -6.39 -15.41
N ARG A 323 9.30 -5.10 -15.09
CA ARG A 323 10.28 -4.06 -15.47
C ARG A 323 11.66 -4.33 -14.88
N LYS A 324 11.73 -4.73 -13.60
CA LYS A 324 12.98 -5.15 -12.96
C LYS A 324 13.60 -6.36 -13.66
N LEU A 325 12.79 -7.37 -14.00
CA LEU A 325 13.25 -8.58 -14.70
C LEU A 325 13.74 -8.28 -16.11
N ALA A 326 13.11 -7.35 -16.80
CA ALA A 326 13.55 -6.84 -18.10
C ALA A 326 14.85 -6.04 -18.02
N GLY A 327 15.36 -5.75 -16.82
CA GLY A 327 16.58 -4.98 -16.60
C GLY A 327 16.41 -3.50 -16.91
N GLU A 328 15.19 -2.97 -16.81
CA GLU A 328 14.93 -1.55 -17.03
C GLU A 328 15.73 -0.68 -16.05
N LYS A 329 16.27 0.43 -16.55
CA LYS A 329 17.01 1.42 -15.75
C LYS A 329 16.08 2.34 -14.99
N TRP A 330 16.60 2.95 -13.93
CA TRP A 330 15.82 3.84 -13.08
C TRP A 330 15.07 4.92 -13.86
N GLU A 331 15.66 5.54 -14.89
CA GLU A 331 14.94 6.60 -15.64
C GLU A 331 13.67 6.10 -16.35
N SER A 332 13.66 4.86 -16.85
CA SER A 332 12.47 4.24 -17.45
C SER A 332 11.41 3.95 -16.38
N VAL A 333 11.83 3.32 -15.28
CA VAL A 333 10.94 2.99 -14.16
C VAL A 333 10.40 4.25 -13.50
N ARG A 334 11.21 5.30 -13.37
CA ARG A 334 10.84 6.61 -12.85
C ARG A 334 9.73 7.24 -13.71
N ALA A 335 9.87 7.22 -15.03
CA ALA A 335 8.85 7.77 -15.91
C ALA A 335 7.51 7.05 -15.73
N TRP A 336 7.52 5.71 -15.69
CA TRP A 336 6.33 4.93 -15.43
C TRP A 336 5.72 5.19 -14.04
N LEU A 337 6.54 5.20 -12.98
CA LEU A 337 6.07 5.54 -11.63
C LEU A 337 5.45 6.94 -11.59
N ASP A 338 6.05 7.91 -12.27
CA ASP A 338 5.62 9.31 -12.27
C ASP A 338 4.30 9.52 -13.03
N THR A 339 4.08 8.79 -14.13
CA THR A 339 2.93 9.01 -15.04
C THR A 339 1.81 7.99 -14.92
N GLU A 340 2.07 6.80 -14.37
CA GLU A 340 1.09 5.70 -14.34
C GLU A 340 0.72 5.23 -12.93
N VAL A 341 1.64 5.36 -11.95
CA VAL A 341 1.42 4.87 -10.58
C VAL A 341 1.11 6.03 -9.63
N PHE A 342 2.01 7.00 -9.55
CA PHE A 342 1.91 8.19 -8.71
C PHE A 342 1.58 9.44 -9.53
N ALA A 343 0.88 9.29 -10.65
CA ALA A 343 0.40 10.44 -11.41
C ALA A 343 -0.47 11.33 -10.51
N LEU A 344 -0.31 12.65 -10.61
CA LEU A 344 -1.16 13.60 -9.89
C LEU A 344 -2.26 14.10 -10.82
N SER A 345 -3.48 14.18 -10.29
CA SER A 345 -4.63 14.74 -10.98
C SER A 345 -4.41 16.21 -11.33
N LYS A 346 -5.04 16.68 -12.41
CA LYS A 346 -5.14 18.12 -12.70
C LYS A 346 -5.97 18.88 -11.66
N ASN A 347 -6.83 18.17 -10.95
CA ASN A 347 -7.68 18.67 -9.87
C ASN A 347 -7.08 18.35 -8.49
N LYS A 348 -5.76 18.12 -8.41
CA LYS A 348 -5.11 17.77 -7.16
C LYS A 348 -5.38 18.81 -6.07
N THR A 349 -5.55 18.33 -4.85
CA THR A 349 -5.80 19.15 -3.67
C THR A 349 -4.73 18.90 -2.62
N ALA A 350 -4.53 19.87 -1.73
CA ALA A 350 -3.63 19.71 -0.61
C ALA A 350 -4.14 18.59 0.32
N SER A 351 -3.22 18.01 1.09
CA SER A 351 -3.55 16.89 1.98
C SER A 351 -4.63 17.23 3.00
N ASP A 352 -5.49 16.25 3.27
CA ASP A 352 -6.52 16.31 4.30
C ASP A 352 -6.53 15.02 5.14
N SER A 353 -7.45 14.93 6.08
CA SER A 353 -7.64 13.75 6.92
C SER A 353 -8.97 13.06 6.66
N THR A 354 -9.53 13.23 5.46
CA THR A 354 -10.90 12.84 5.13
C THR A 354 -10.89 11.68 4.16
N VAL A 355 -11.07 10.46 4.71
CA VAL A 355 -11.00 9.19 3.98
C VAL A 355 -12.23 9.01 3.06
N LEU A 356 -13.43 9.29 3.57
CA LEU A 356 -14.66 9.29 2.77
C LEU A 356 -15.00 10.70 2.36
N CYS A 357 -15.21 10.92 1.06
CA CYS A 357 -15.91 12.12 0.64
C CYS A 357 -17.34 12.05 1.21
N ASN A 358 -17.89 13.17 1.64
CA ASN A 358 -19.26 13.42 1.22
C ASN A 358 -19.11 13.72 -0.27
N TRP A 359 -19.33 12.75 -1.17
CA TRP A 359 -19.40 13.05 -2.60
C TRP A 359 -20.47 14.12 -2.73
N PRO A 360 -20.15 15.37 -3.13
CA PRO A 360 -21.15 16.42 -3.13
C PRO A 360 -22.29 15.97 -4.04
N GLU A 361 -23.50 15.91 -3.48
CA GLU A 361 -24.72 15.66 -4.23
C GLU A 361 -24.75 16.62 -5.43
N GLY A 362 -24.63 16.06 -6.63
CA GLY A 362 -24.93 16.73 -7.89
C GLY A 362 -24.25 18.08 -8.12
N SER A 363 -23.05 18.07 -8.70
CA SER A 363 -22.68 19.14 -9.63
C SER A 363 -23.39 18.90 -10.97
N ALA A 364 -24.70 19.17 -10.99
CA ALA A 364 -25.37 19.50 -12.24
C ALA A 364 -24.78 20.83 -12.75
N ILE A 365 -24.10 20.78 -13.89
CA ILE A 365 -24.04 21.88 -14.86
C ILE A 365 -24.52 21.33 -16.19
#